data_AF-A0A1W5YJQ8-F1
#
_entry.id   AF-A0A1W5YJQ8-F1
#
_cell.length_a   1.000
_cell.length_b   1.000
_cell.length_c   1.000
_cell.angle_alpha   90.00
_cell.angle_beta   90.00
_cell.angle_gamma   90.00
#
_symmetry.space_group_name_H-M   'P 1'
#
loop_
_entity.id
_entity.type
_entity.pdbx_description
1 polymer ?
#
loop_
_entity_poly.entity_id
_entity_poly.type
_entity_poly.pdbx_seq_one_letter_code
_entity_poly.pdbx_strand_id
1 'polypeptide(L)'
;MAAKFPKFSEALQQDPTTRRIWYGIATAHDFESHDGMTEENLYQKIFASHFGQLAIIFLWTSGNLFHVAWQGNFEQWCASPLTVRPIAHAIWDPHFGQPAVEAFTRGGATGPVNIATSGVYQWWYTIGMRTNQDLYQGSIFLLILSSIFLFAGWLHLQPKFQPALSWFKNAESRLNHHLAGLFGVSSLAWTGHLVHVAIPESRGIHVRWDNFLTTLPHPQGLAPFFSGNWGVYAQNPDTAEHVFGTANGAGTAILTFVGGFHPQTQSLWLADIAHHHLAIAVLFIIAGHMYRTNFGIGHSMQEILAAHQPPGGGLGAGHKGLFDQVNNSLHFQLGLALASVGTITSLVAQHTYSLPAYAFLAQDYTTQAALYTHHQYIAGFIMCGAFAHGAIFFIRDYDPELNKDNVLARMLEHKEAVISHLSWVTLFLGFHTLGLYVHNDVMQAFGTPEKQILIEPVFAQWIQSAQGKMAYAANSVSGDPFNLLLASSQSPAYSASNPLWLPGWLSAINNPNNSLFLTIGPGDFLVHHAIALGLHTTTLILVKGALDARGSKLMPDKKDFGYSFP
;
A
#
# COMPACT_ATOMS: atom_id res chain seq x y z
N MET A 1 -43.87 -24.77 1.03
CA MET A 1 -43.57 -23.40 1.47
C MET A 1 -42.15 -23.08 1.05
N ALA A 2 -41.94 -22.06 0.20
CA ALA A 2 -40.58 -21.61 -0.12
C ALA A 2 -39.91 -21.06 1.16
N ALA A 3 -38.62 -21.33 1.33
CA ALA A 3 -37.88 -20.82 2.47
C ALA A 3 -37.66 -19.30 2.33
N LYS A 4 -37.65 -18.55 3.44
CA LYS A 4 -37.44 -17.09 3.45
C LYS A 4 -36.03 -16.66 3.00
N PHE A 5 -35.07 -17.58 2.99
CA PHE A 5 -33.67 -17.31 2.66
C PHE A 5 -33.20 -18.15 1.46
N PRO A 6 -32.40 -17.59 0.53
CA PRO A 6 -31.97 -16.18 0.46
C PRO A 6 -33.02 -15.26 -0.15
N LYS A 7 -33.33 -14.11 0.48
CA LYS A 7 -34.37 -13.18 -0.01
C LYS A 7 -34.15 -12.72 -1.46
N PHE A 8 -32.89 -12.65 -1.88
CA PHE A 8 -32.46 -12.05 -3.15
C PHE A 8 -32.43 -13.04 -4.33
N SER A 9 -32.77 -14.31 -4.14
CA SER A 9 -32.85 -15.30 -5.22
C SER A 9 -33.97 -16.32 -4.99
N GLU A 10 -35.08 -16.18 -5.70
CA GLU A 10 -36.22 -17.10 -5.71
C GLU A 10 -35.82 -18.50 -6.18
N ALA A 11 -34.94 -18.59 -7.18
CA ALA A 11 -34.40 -19.85 -7.66
C ALA A 11 -33.68 -20.63 -6.55
N LEU A 12 -32.84 -19.95 -5.74
CA LEU A 12 -32.19 -20.58 -4.59
C LEU A 12 -33.18 -20.86 -3.45
N GLN A 13 -34.18 -20.01 -3.20
CA GLN A 13 -35.20 -20.25 -2.16
C GLN A 13 -35.98 -21.55 -2.38
N GLN A 14 -36.16 -21.94 -3.64
CA GLN A 14 -36.85 -23.18 -4.03
C GLN A 14 -35.97 -24.42 -3.92
N ASP A 15 -34.65 -24.27 -3.77
CA ASP A 15 -33.73 -25.41 -3.62
C ASP A 15 -33.97 -26.11 -2.26
N PRO A 16 -34.42 -27.38 -2.26
CA PRO A 16 -34.78 -28.09 -1.04
C PRO A 16 -33.57 -28.62 -0.26
N THR A 17 -32.36 -28.48 -0.79
CA THR A 17 -31.13 -29.07 -0.23
C THR A 17 -30.36 -28.07 0.64
N THR A 18 -29.30 -28.56 1.30
CA THR A 18 -28.35 -27.69 2.01
C THR A 18 -27.53 -26.80 1.08
N ARG A 19 -27.51 -27.09 -0.24
CA ARG A 19 -26.88 -26.23 -1.26
C ARG A 19 -27.42 -24.81 -1.21
N ARG A 20 -28.72 -24.65 -0.94
CA ARG A 20 -29.38 -23.35 -0.76
C ARG A 20 -28.66 -22.45 0.24
N ILE A 21 -28.22 -23.01 1.37
CA ILE A 21 -27.58 -22.24 2.44
C ILE A 21 -26.19 -21.79 1.96
N TRP A 22 -25.41 -22.70 1.39
CA TRP A 22 -24.07 -22.40 0.89
C TRP A 22 -24.08 -21.35 -0.21
N TYR A 23 -24.93 -21.51 -1.22
CA TYR A 23 -25.04 -20.55 -2.31
C TYR A 23 -25.65 -19.24 -1.85
N GLY A 24 -26.63 -19.26 -0.94
CA GLY A 24 -27.18 -18.05 -0.35
C GLY A 24 -26.16 -17.23 0.46
N ILE A 25 -25.10 -17.84 0.99
CA ILE A 25 -23.99 -17.11 1.62
C ILE A 25 -23.00 -16.65 0.54
N ALA A 26 -22.62 -17.54 -0.38
CA ALA A 26 -21.61 -17.27 -1.40
C ALA A 26 -21.99 -16.15 -2.37
N THR A 27 -23.27 -16.01 -2.72
CA THR A 27 -23.76 -14.99 -3.66
C THR A 27 -24.41 -13.77 -2.97
N ALA A 28 -24.29 -13.66 -1.64
CA ALA A 28 -24.89 -12.56 -0.88
C ALA A 28 -24.36 -11.18 -1.30
N HIS A 29 -23.10 -11.11 -1.75
CA HIS A 29 -22.45 -9.87 -2.21
C HIS A 29 -22.31 -9.79 -3.74
N ASP A 30 -22.83 -10.78 -4.49
CA ASP A 30 -22.97 -10.69 -5.94
C ASP A 30 -24.27 -9.96 -6.29
N PHE A 31 -24.32 -8.67 -5.99
CA PHE A 31 -25.55 -7.88 -6.09
C PHE A 31 -26.15 -7.86 -7.50
N GLU A 32 -25.32 -7.96 -8.53
CA GLU A 32 -25.79 -7.94 -9.91
C GLU A 32 -26.59 -9.19 -10.31
N SER A 33 -26.43 -10.32 -9.60
CA SER A 33 -27.21 -11.54 -9.86
C SER A 33 -28.49 -11.63 -9.01
N HIS A 34 -28.79 -10.61 -8.20
CA HIS A 34 -29.98 -10.59 -7.35
C HIS A 34 -31.24 -10.32 -8.18
N ASP A 35 -32.34 -10.99 -7.83
CA ASP A 35 -33.61 -10.83 -8.53
C ASP A 35 -34.11 -9.38 -8.48
N GLY A 36 -34.51 -8.85 -9.65
CA GLY A 36 -35.04 -7.49 -9.77
C GLY A 36 -34.00 -6.36 -9.57
N MET A 37 -32.70 -6.67 -9.63
CA MET A 37 -31.66 -5.65 -9.54
C MET A 37 -31.69 -4.69 -10.74
N THR A 38 -31.73 -3.40 -10.47
CA THR A 38 -31.56 -2.33 -11.46
C THR A 38 -30.17 -1.69 -11.28
N GLU A 39 -29.61 -1.12 -12.34
CA GLU A 39 -28.30 -0.45 -12.26
C GLU A 39 -28.23 0.63 -11.17
N GLU A 40 -29.24 1.49 -11.04
CA GLU A 40 -29.23 2.53 -9.99
C GLU A 40 -29.21 1.95 -8.56
N ASN A 41 -30.10 0.98 -8.27
CA ASN A 41 -30.13 0.28 -6.99
C ASN A 41 -28.81 -0.47 -6.69
N LEU A 42 -28.14 -1.01 -7.71
CA LEU A 42 -26.83 -1.65 -7.56
C LEU A 42 -25.81 -0.66 -7.03
N TYR A 43 -25.65 0.49 -7.68
CA TYR A 43 -24.72 1.54 -7.23
C TYR A 43 -25.06 2.05 -5.82
N GLN A 44 -26.34 2.26 -5.50
CA GLN A 44 -26.77 2.69 -4.17
C GLN A 44 -26.46 1.67 -3.07
N LYS A 45 -26.67 0.36 -3.34
CA LYS A 45 -26.31 -0.72 -2.41
C LYS A 45 -24.81 -0.80 -2.18
N ILE A 46 -24.01 -0.71 -3.25
CA ILE A 46 -22.54 -0.69 -3.17
C ILE A 46 -22.08 0.50 -2.34
N PHE A 47 -22.64 1.69 -2.61
CA PHE A 47 -22.30 2.91 -1.88
C PHE A 47 -22.54 2.79 -0.38
N ALA A 48 -23.72 2.31 0.03
CA ALA A 48 -24.01 2.07 1.44
C ALA A 48 -23.10 0.97 2.05
N SER A 49 -22.74 -0.04 1.28
CA SER A 49 -21.80 -1.09 1.71
C SER A 49 -20.40 -0.54 1.95
N HIS A 50 -19.93 0.42 1.16
CA HIS A 50 -18.66 1.12 1.39
C HIS A 50 -18.66 1.89 2.73
N PHE A 51 -19.76 2.57 3.07
CA PHE A 51 -19.92 3.21 4.39
C PHE A 51 -19.83 2.19 5.54
N GLY A 52 -20.50 1.03 5.37
CA GLY A 52 -20.41 -0.07 6.34
C GLY A 52 -18.97 -0.58 6.51
N GLN A 53 -18.24 -0.78 5.42
CA GLN A 53 -16.85 -1.22 5.46
C GLN A 53 -15.93 -0.18 6.10
N LEU A 54 -16.11 1.12 5.80
CA LEU A 54 -15.36 2.19 6.45
C LEU A 54 -15.61 2.23 7.97
N ALA A 55 -16.86 2.06 8.39
CA ALA A 55 -17.21 2.00 9.80
C ALA A 55 -16.51 0.83 10.53
N ILE A 56 -16.40 -0.33 9.88
CA ILE A 56 -15.66 -1.48 10.42
C ILE A 56 -14.18 -1.14 10.58
N ILE A 57 -13.55 -0.49 9.60
CA ILE A 57 -12.14 -0.08 9.68
C ILE A 57 -11.90 0.91 10.84
N PHE A 58 -12.78 1.90 11.02
CA PHE A 58 -12.67 2.84 12.13
C PHE A 58 -12.90 2.17 13.49
N LEU A 59 -13.86 1.25 13.59
CA LEU A 59 -14.13 0.51 14.82
C LEU A 59 -12.96 -0.42 15.18
N TRP A 60 -12.37 -1.09 14.19
CA TRP A 60 -11.18 -1.92 14.39
C TRP A 60 -9.99 -1.10 14.90
N THR A 61 -9.71 0.05 14.28
CA THR A 61 -8.65 0.96 14.74
C THR A 61 -8.95 1.52 16.14
N SER A 62 -10.20 1.86 16.43
CA SER A 62 -10.68 2.28 17.75
C SER A 62 -10.42 1.20 18.83
N GLY A 63 -10.69 -0.06 18.50
CA GLY A 63 -10.42 -1.20 19.39
C GLY A 63 -8.93 -1.39 19.68
N ASN A 64 -8.07 -1.26 18.67
CA ASN A 64 -6.62 -1.33 18.85
C ASN A 64 -6.13 -0.25 19.84
N LEU A 65 -6.54 1.02 19.63
CA LEU A 65 -6.20 2.12 20.54
C LEU A 65 -6.73 1.86 21.96
N PHE A 66 -7.98 1.41 22.08
CA PHE A 66 -8.62 1.16 23.37
C PHE A 66 -7.89 0.08 24.18
N HIS A 67 -7.61 -1.07 23.56
CA HIS A 67 -6.95 -2.18 24.25
C HIS A 67 -5.55 -1.81 24.69
N VAL A 68 -4.79 -1.06 23.88
CA VAL A 68 -3.47 -0.58 24.29
C VAL A 68 -3.57 0.47 25.40
N ALA A 69 -4.52 1.40 25.35
CA ALA A 69 -4.74 2.39 26.40
C ALA A 69 -5.14 1.77 27.74
N TRP A 70 -5.98 0.72 27.70
CA TRP A 70 -6.56 0.10 28.88
C TRP A 70 -5.67 -0.99 29.49
N GLN A 71 -5.12 -1.87 28.65
CA GLN A 71 -4.44 -3.11 29.05
C GLN A 71 -2.99 -3.18 28.57
N GLY A 72 -2.56 -2.23 27.75
CA GLY A 72 -1.21 -2.14 27.24
C GLY A 72 -0.24 -1.49 28.23
N ASN A 73 0.99 -1.30 27.76
CA ASN A 73 2.08 -0.67 28.52
C ASN A 73 2.69 0.52 27.75
N PHE A 74 1.86 1.27 27.01
CA PHE A 74 2.31 2.31 26.09
C PHE A 74 3.21 3.37 26.75
N GLU A 75 2.81 3.93 27.89
CA GLU A 75 3.63 4.92 28.61
C GLU A 75 4.99 4.37 29.07
N GLN A 76 5.01 3.12 29.56
CA GLN A 76 6.25 2.44 29.94
C GLN A 76 7.14 2.18 28.71
N TRP A 77 6.52 1.79 27.60
CA TRP A 77 7.21 1.60 26.33
C TRP A 77 7.79 2.92 25.82
N CYS A 78 7.06 4.03 25.86
CA CYS A 78 7.57 5.35 25.47
C CYS A 78 8.81 5.75 26.28
N ALA A 79 8.88 5.39 27.56
CA ALA A 79 10.05 5.67 28.40
C ALA A 79 11.27 4.78 28.06
N SER A 80 11.07 3.56 27.56
CA SER A 80 12.17 2.67 27.14
C SER A 80 11.80 1.78 25.94
N PRO A 81 11.73 2.35 24.71
CA PRO A 81 11.22 1.65 23.52
C PRO A 81 12.01 0.42 23.08
N LEU A 82 13.29 0.35 23.47
CA LEU A 82 14.20 -0.73 23.08
C LEU A 82 14.19 -1.92 24.06
N THR A 83 13.70 -1.73 25.29
CA THR A 83 13.76 -2.78 26.33
C THR A 83 12.37 -3.31 26.71
N VAL A 84 11.36 -2.44 26.70
CA VAL A 84 9.99 -2.81 27.01
C VAL A 84 9.36 -3.44 25.77
N ARG A 85 8.73 -4.62 25.94
CA ARG A 85 7.99 -5.26 24.85
C ARG A 85 6.56 -4.72 24.81
N PRO A 86 6.04 -4.31 23.64
CA PRO A 86 4.71 -3.73 23.53
C PRO A 86 3.63 -4.78 23.79
N ILE A 87 2.63 -4.44 24.61
CA ILE A 87 1.50 -5.32 24.93
C ILE A 87 0.31 -5.02 24.00
N ALA A 88 -0.25 -6.05 23.38
CA ALA A 88 -1.45 -5.93 22.55
C ALA A 88 -2.71 -5.77 23.42
N HIS A 89 -2.98 -6.77 24.26
CA HIS A 89 -4.12 -6.83 25.16
C HIS A 89 -3.93 -7.94 26.22
N ALA A 90 -4.77 -7.94 27.25
CA ALA A 90 -4.81 -9.00 28.25
C ALA A 90 -5.40 -10.30 27.68
N ILE A 91 -4.99 -11.44 28.22
CA ILE A 91 -5.57 -12.75 27.93
C ILE A 91 -6.54 -13.11 29.06
N TRP A 92 -7.77 -13.44 28.67
CA TRP A 92 -8.77 -14.01 29.57
C TRP A 92 -9.26 -15.34 29.00
N ASP A 93 -8.58 -16.42 29.40
CA ASP A 93 -8.94 -17.79 28.99
C ASP A 93 -9.07 -18.68 30.24
N PRO A 94 -10.29 -19.10 30.62
CA PRO A 94 -10.52 -19.93 31.80
C PRO A 94 -9.95 -21.35 31.66
N HIS A 95 -9.51 -21.75 30.46
CA HIS A 95 -8.89 -23.06 30.23
C HIS A 95 -7.38 -23.06 30.51
N PHE A 96 -6.77 -21.89 30.76
CA PHE A 96 -5.35 -21.83 31.10
C PHE A 96 -5.08 -22.47 32.46
N GLY A 97 -4.24 -23.50 32.46
CA GLY A 97 -3.62 -23.97 33.70
C GLY A 97 -2.63 -22.94 34.25
N GLN A 98 -2.33 -23.03 35.54
CA GLN A 98 -1.41 -22.11 36.22
C GLN A 98 -0.05 -21.92 35.51
N PRO A 99 0.60 -22.98 34.95
CA PRO A 99 1.85 -22.80 34.20
C PRO A 99 1.68 -21.93 32.95
N ALA A 100 0.52 -21.97 32.28
CA ALA A 100 0.25 -21.12 31.13
C ALA A 100 0.02 -19.67 31.56
N VAL A 101 -0.70 -19.46 32.67
CA VAL A 101 -0.89 -18.12 33.27
C VAL A 101 0.47 -17.48 33.57
N GLU A 102 1.37 -18.22 34.24
CA GLU A 102 2.74 -17.75 34.54
C GLU A 102 3.54 -17.52 33.26
N ALA A 103 3.45 -18.45 32.30
CA ALA A 103 4.15 -18.31 31.03
C ALA A 103 3.67 -17.11 30.22
N PHE A 104 2.41 -16.68 30.28
CA PHE A 104 1.92 -15.51 29.53
C PHE A 104 1.93 -14.21 30.35
N THR A 105 2.20 -14.26 31.64
CA THR A 105 2.41 -13.08 32.48
C THR A 105 3.83 -12.55 32.26
N ARG A 106 4.00 -11.74 31.21
CA ARG A 106 5.29 -11.20 30.74
C ARG A 106 5.23 -9.69 30.53
N GLY A 107 6.37 -9.08 30.25
CA GLY A 107 6.44 -7.66 29.85
C GLY A 107 6.13 -6.68 30.98
N GLY A 108 6.30 -7.10 32.24
CA GLY A 108 5.99 -6.29 33.42
C GLY A 108 4.50 -6.25 33.79
N ALA A 109 3.65 -6.98 33.07
CA ALA A 109 2.22 -7.08 33.39
C ALA A 109 1.97 -7.93 34.64
N THR A 110 0.88 -7.62 35.36
CA THR A 110 0.43 -8.38 36.55
C THR A 110 -0.40 -9.61 36.21
N GLY A 111 -0.65 -9.88 34.93
CA GLY A 111 -1.39 -11.04 34.45
C GLY A 111 -1.06 -11.40 33.00
N PRO A 112 -1.69 -12.45 32.46
CA PRO A 112 -1.43 -12.95 31.11
C PRO A 112 -1.70 -11.91 30.02
N VAL A 113 -0.76 -11.72 29.09
CA VAL A 113 -0.84 -10.74 28.00
C VAL A 113 -0.30 -11.29 26.68
N ASN A 114 -0.76 -10.72 25.58
CA ASN A 114 -0.16 -10.91 24.26
C ASN A 114 0.84 -9.80 23.95
N ILE A 115 1.99 -10.16 23.37
CA ILE A 115 2.95 -9.18 22.83
C ILE A 115 2.48 -8.73 21.45
N ALA A 116 2.44 -7.42 21.23
CA ALA A 116 2.06 -6.85 19.95
C ALA A 116 3.21 -6.96 18.94
N THR A 117 2.89 -7.37 17.71
CA THR A 117 3.82 -7.42 16.57
C THR A 117 3.32 -6.61 15.37
N SER A 118 2.36 -5.70 15.60
CA SER A 118 1.67 -4.91 14.58
C SER A 118 2.31 -3.55 14.29
N GLY A 119 3.29 -3.11 15.09
CA GLY A 119 3.98 -1.84 14.91
C GLY A 119 3.21 -0.59 15.37
N VAL A 120 2.03 -0.76 15.98
CA VAL A 120 1.18 0.37 16.37
C VAL A 120 1.79 1.25 17.46
N TYR A 121 2.63 0.69 18.35
CA TYR A 121 3.36 1.46 19.37
C TYR A 121 4.36 2.42 18.72
N GLN A 122 5.18 1.90 17.80
CA GLN A 122 6.16 2.67 17.04
C GLN A 122 5.47 3.76 16.21
N TRP A 123 4.36 3.44 15.54
CA TRP A 123 3.59 4.41 14.77
C TRP A 123 3.03 5.53 15.64
N TRP A 124 2.25 5.20 16.68
CA TRP A 124 1.61 6.19 17.55
C TRP A 124 2.61 7.07 18.30
N TYR A 125 3.73 6.49 18.74
CA TYR A 125 4.83 7.24 19.33
C TYR A 125 5.47 8.22 18.34
N THR A 126 5.72 7.77 17.10
CA THR A 126 6.33 8.62 16.07
C THR A 126 5.44 9.83 15.75
N ILE A 127 4.12 9.66 15.76
CA ILE A 127 3.17 10.75 15.44
C ILE A 127 2.78 11.62 16.64
N GLY A 128 3.42 11.43 17.80
CA GLY A 128 3.30 12.33 18.96
C GLY A 128 2.40 11.87 20.11
N MET A 129 1.83 10.66 20.06
CA MET A 129 1.11 10.11 21.22
C MET A 129 2.12 9.71 22.30
N ARG A 130 1.80 10.02 23.56
CA ARG A 130 2.68 9.78 24.72
C ARG A 130 1.98 9.10 25.89
N THR A 131 0.68 9.32 26.03
CA THR A 131 -0.09 8.87 27.19
C THR A 131 -1.22 7.93 26.80
N ASN A 132 -1.69 7.13 27.76
CA ASN A 132 -2.89 6.30 27.59
C ASN A 132 -4.13 7.18 27.33
N GLN A 133 -4.13 8.42 27.84
CA GLN A 133 -5.19 9.38 27.59
C GLN A 133 -5.25 9.80 26.11
N ASP A 134 -4.10 9.99 25.45
CA ASP A 134 -4.05 10.29 24.01
C ASP A 134 -4.69 9.16 23.19
N LEU A 135 -4.33 7.92 23.52
CA LEU A 135 -4.85 6.73 22.87
C LEU A 135 -6.36 6.58 23.10
N TYR A 136 -6.82 6.79 24.34
CA TYR A 136 -8.22 6.70 24.71
C TYR A 136 -9.08 7.75 23.98
N GLN A 137 -8.62 9.00 23.92
CA GLN A 137 -9.31 10.06 23.17
C GLN A 137 -9.37 9.73 21.67
N GLY A 138 -8.28 9.23 21.09
CA GLY A 138 -8.25 8.74 19.71
C GLY A 138 -9.26 7.61 19.48
N SER A 139 -9.34 6.65 20.41
CA SER A 139 -10.30 5.54 20.34
C SER A 139 -11.75 6.03 20.31
N ILE A 140 -12.12 6.95 21.20
CA ILE A 140 -13.47 7.52 21.26
C ILE A 140 -13.78 8.33 19.99
N PHE A 141 -12.82 9.12 19.49
CA PHE A 141 -12.98 9.85 18.24
C PHE A 141 -13.28 8.91 17.06
N LEU A 142 -12.53 7.82 16.92
CA LEU A 142 -12.76 6.83 15.86
C LEU A 142 -14.08 6.07 16.03
N LEU A 143 -14.54 5.84 17.25
CA LEU A 143 -15.86 5.27 17.52
C LEU A 143 -16.99 6.20 17.06
N ILE A 144 -16.86 7.51 17.31
CA ILE A 144 -17.79 8.52 16.81
C ILE A 144 -17.78 8.56 15.28
N LEU A 145 -16.59 8.54 14.66
CA LEU A 145 -16.50 8.47 13.19
C LEU A 145 -17.17 7.21 12.64
N SER A 146 -16.91 6.04 13.21
CA SER A 146 -17.59 4.79 12.83
C SER A 146 -19.11 4.95 12.86
N SER A 147 -19.65 5.56 13.92
CA SER A 147 -21.08 5.85 14.06
C SER A 147 -21.59 6.83 12.99
N ILE A 148 -20.82 7.87 12.65
CA ILE A 148 -21.13 8.82 11.57
C ILE A 148 -21.17 8.11 10.22
N PHE A 149 -20.21 7.24 9.91
CA PHE A 149 -20.20 6.50 8.64
C PHE A 149 -21.38 5.52 8.54
N LEU A 150 -21.75 4.82 9.61
CA LEU A 150 -22.97 3.99 9.64
C LEU A 150 -24.22 4.83 9.40
N PHE A 151 -24.34 5.98 10.06
CA PHE A 151 -25.46 6.89 9.88
C PHE A 151 -25.52 7.43 8.44
N ALA A 152 -24.38 7.84 7.87
CA ALA A 152 -24.31 8.32 6.49
C ALA A 152 -24.71 7.24 5.48
N GLY A 153 -24.27 5.99 5.68
CA GLY A 153 -24.69 4.85 4.87
C GLY A 153 -26.20 4.62 4.92
N TRP A 154 -26.81 4.67 6.12
CA TRP A 154 -28.25 4.59 6.29
C TRP A 154 -28.99 5.79 5.67
N LEU A 155 -28.45 7.01 5.83
CA LEU A 155 -29.04 8.24 5.34
C LEU A 155 -29.14 8.23 3.82
N HIS A 156 -28.07 7.83 3.12
CA HIS A 156 -28.03 7.75 1.66
C HIS A 156 -28.87 6.62 1.07
N LEU A 157 -29.44 5.73 1.91
CA LEU A 157 -30.48 4.79 1.49
C LEU A 157 -31.90 5.35 1.64
N GLN A 158 -32.09 6.49 2.32
CA GLN A 158 -33.40 7.11 2.46
C GLN A 158 -33.83 7.76 1.13
N PRO A 159 -35.11 7.66 0.73
CA PRO A 159 -35.58 8.10 -0.60
C PRO A 159 -35.19 9.52 -1.01
N LYS A 160 -35.06 10.44 -0.04
CA LYS A 160 -34.69 11.84 -0.29
C LYS A 160 -33.20 12.06 -0.57
N PHE A 161 -32.33 11.16 -0.11
CA PHE A 161 -30.87 11.32 -0.14
C PHE A 161 -30.15 10.27 -1.00
N GLN A 162 -30.92 9.43 -1.69
CA GLN A 162 -30.41 8.48 -2.67
C GLN A 162 -29.75 9.23 -3.83
N PRO A 163 -28.44 9.01 -4.09
CA PRO A 163 -27.79 9.59 -5.26
C PRO A 163 -28.33 8.96 -6.55
N ALA A 164 -28.49 9.80 -7.58
CA ALA A 164 -28.87 9.35 -8.91
C ALA A 164 -27.70 8.63 -9.61
N LEU A 165 -28.00 7.77 -10.58
CA LEU A 165 -26.97 7.07 -11.38
C LEU A 165 -25.94 8.01 -12.03
N SER A 166 -26.38 9.19 -12.51
CA SER A 166 -25.50 10.19 -13.12
C SER A 166 -24.44 10.74 -12.15
N TRP A 167 -24.73 10.76 -10.86
CA TRP A 167 -23.78 11.17 -9.83
C TRP A 167 -22.65 10.15 -9.70
N PHE A 168 -22.98 8.85 -9.70
CA PHE A 168 -21.99 7.77 -9.59
C PHE A 168 -21.06 7.70 -10.81
N LYS A 169 -21.58 8.00 -12.01
CA LYS A 169 -20.84 7.98 -13.27
C LYS A 169 -20.10 9.29 -13.59
N ASN A 170 -20.12 10.28 -12.70
CA ASN A 170 -19.36 11.52 -12.87
C ASN A 170 -17.90 11.33 -12.45
N ALA A 171 -17.12 10.72 -13.36
CA ALA A 171 -15.72 10.37 -13.12
C ALA A 171 -14.83 11.59 -12.93
N GLU A 172 -14.99 12.66 -13.74
CA GLU A 172 -14.17 13.88 -13.61
C GLU A 172 -14.34 14.55 -12.25
N SER A 173 -15.59 14.73 -11.80
CA SER A 173 -15.85 15.33 -10.49
C SER A 173 -15.26 14.46 -9.37
N ARG A 174 -15.47 13.14 -9.42
CA ARG A 174 -14.94 12.21 -8.42
C ARG A 174 -13.41 12.26 -8.36
N LEU A 175 -12.75 12.27 -9.51
CA LEU A 175 -11.30 12.28 -9.59
C LEU A 175 -10.70 13.60 -9.07
N ASN A 176 -11.30 14.74 -9.42
CA ASN A 176 -10.90 16.05 -8.86
C ASN A 176 -11.03 16.08 -7.34
N HIS A 177 -12.18 15.66 -6.79
CA HIS A 177 -12.40 15.65 -5.34
C HIS A 177 -11.48 14.65 -4.61
N HIS A 178 -11.17 13.51 -5.22
CA HIS A 178 -10.27 12.54 -4.61
C HIS A 178 -8.81 12.99 -4.67
N LEU A 179 -8.35 13.53 -5.80
CA LEU A 179 -7.00 14.05 -5.92
C LEU A 179 -6.80 15.28 -5.01
N ALA A 180 -7.60 16.33 -5.17
CA ALA A 180 -7.41 17.54 -4.38
C ALA A 180 -7.87 17.40 -2.93
N GLY A 181 -9.08 16.87 -2.69
CA GLY A 181 -9.66 16.76 -1.36
C GLY A 181 -9.11 15.57 -0.58
N LEU A 182 -9.39 14.35 -1.04
CA LEU A 182 -9.04 13.14 -0.30
C LEU A 182 -7.52 12.96 -0.15
N PHE A 183 -6.72 13.19 -1.18
CA PHE A 183 -5.27 13.05 -1.11
C PHE A 183 -4.57 14.36 -0.76
N GLY A 184 -4.84 15.43 -1.50
CA GLY A 184 -4.18 16.73 -1.34
C GLY A 184 -4.42 17.36 0.02
N VAL A 185 -5.68 17.66 0.37
CA VAL A 185 -6.04 18.30 1.65
C VAL A 185 -5.72 17.40 2.83
N SER A 186 -5.94 16.08 2.74
CA SER A 186 -5.55 15.16 3.83
C SER A 186 -4.05 15.12 4.04
N SER A 187 -3.23 15.10 2.98
CA SER A 187 -1.77 15.15 3.10
C SER A 187 -1.30 16.49 3.67
N LEU A 188 -1.95 17.60 3.30
CA LEU A 188 -1.67 18.93 3.87
C LEU A 188 -2.01 18.97 5.37
N ALA A 189 -3.17 18.44 5.75
CA ALA A 189 -3.58 18.32 7.15
C ALA A 189 -2.63 17.43 7.94
N TRP A 190 -2.11 16.36 7.31
CA TRP A 190 -1.11 15.49 7.92
C TRP A 190 0.24 16.18 8.11
N THR A 191 0.71 16.99 7.15
CA THR A 191 1.84 17.90 7.39
C THR A 191 1.56 18.81 8.59
N GLY A 192 0.36 19.38 8.67
CA GLY A 192 -0.08 20.16 9.82
C GLY A 192 0.12 19.40 11.13
N HIS A 193 -0.43 18.18 11.23
CA HIS A 193 -0.25 17.32 12.40
C HIS A 193 1.23 17.06 12.73
N LEU A 194 2.05 16.72 11.73
CA LEU A 194 3.46 16.43 11.95
C LEU A 194 4.24 17.65 12.45
N VAL A 195 4.06 18.81 11.82
CA VAL A 195 4.72 20.08 12.18
C VAL A 195 4.32 20.57 13.55
N HIS A 196 3.05 20.39 13.91
CA HIS A 196 2.47 21.02 15.09
C HIS A 196 2.40 20.11 16.32
N VAL A 197 2.37 18.78 16.13
CA VAL A 197 2.23 17.82 17.23
C VAL A 197 3.42 16.87 17.25
N ALA A 198 3.67 16.13 16.17
CA ALA A 198 4.66 15.06 16.17
C ALA A 198 6.10 15.57 16.37
N ILE A 199 6.50 16.62 15.65
CA ILE A 199 7.85 17.20 15.75
C ILE A 199 8.07 17.82 17.15
N PRO A 200 7.18 18.68 17.69
CA PRO A 200 7.30 19.15 19.07
C PRO A 200 7.42 18.02 20.10
N GLU A 201 6.56 16.99 19.99
CA GLU A 201 6.59 15.83 20.89
C GLU A 201 7.86 14.99 20.76
N SER A 202 8.46 14.92 19.56
CA SER A 202 9.78 14.30 19.38
C SER A 202 10.91 15.11 20.01
N ARG A 203 10.66 16.37 20.37
CA ARG A 203 11.62 17.28 21.03
C ARG A 203 11.29 17.50 22.51
N GLY A 204 10.36 16.72 23.07
CA GLY A 204 9.92 16.83 24.46
C GLY A 204 9.04 18.05 24.76
N ILE A 205 8.46 18.69 23.74
CA ILE A 205 7.53 19.81 23.87
C ILE A 205 6.10 19.27 23.75
N HIS A 206 5.35 19.37 24.85
CA HIS A 206 3.99 18.85 24.88
C HIS A 206 3.01 19.77 24.15
N VAL A 207 2.32 19.24 23.12
CA VAL A 207 1.32 19.99 22.35
C VAL A 207 0.01 19.22 22.20
N ARG A 208 -1.07 19.75 22.76
CA ARG A 208 -2.42 19.16 22.73
C ARG A 208 -3.47 20.24 22.47
N TRP A 209 -4.73 19.83 22.38
CA TRP A 209 -5.86 20.71 22.05
C TRP A 209 -5.98 21.96 22.94
N ASP A 210 -5.51 21.89 24.19
CA ASP A 210 -5.55 22.97 25.18
C ASP A 210 -4.50 24.07 24.92
N ASN A 211 -3.35 23.74 24.33
CA ASN A 211 -2.25 24.69 24.10
C ASN A 211 -1.82 24.84 22.63
N PHE A 212 -2.39 24.04 21.72
CA PHE A 212 -2.06 24.01 20.29
C PHE A 212 -2.15 25.38 19.61
N LEU A 213 -3.15 26.19 19.98
CA LEU A 213 -3.36 27.52 19.40
C LEU A 213 -2.38 28.58 19.92
N THR A 214 -1.66 28.30 21.00
CA THR A 214 -0.72 29.23 21.64
C THR A 214 0.73 28.83 21.49
N THR A 215 1.00 27.57 21.13
CA THR A 215 2.36 27.05 20.92
C THR A 215 2.74 27.17 19.45
N LEU A 216 3.77 27.97 19.15
CA LEU A 216 4.27 28.12 17.79
C LEU A 216 5.06 26.88 17.35
N PRO A 217 4.81 26.32 16.15
CA PRO A 217 5.59 25.19 15.64
C PRO A 217 7.02 25.59 15.25
N HIS A 218 7.25 26.87 14.95
CA HIS A 218 8.55 27.43 14.60
C HIS A 218 8.71 28.81 15.26
N PRO A 219 9.90 29.16 15.80
CA PRO A 219 10.10 30.43 16.53
C PRO A 219 9.74 31.70 15.75
N GLN A 220 9.93 31.69 14.43
CA GLN A 220 9.60 32.83 13.56
C GLN A 220 8.13 32.85 13.06
N GLY A 221 7.29 31.90 13.50
CA GLY A 221 5.89 31.82 13.09
C GLY A 221 5.71 31.75 11.57
N LEU A 222 4.65 32.36 11.06
CA LEU A 222 4.29 32.38 9.62
C LEU A 222 4.93 33.52 8.82
N ALA A 223 5.69 34.42 9.44
CA ALA A 223 6.27 35.56 8.72
C ALA A 223 7.23 35.16 7.57
N PRO A 224 8.11 34.15 7.74
CA PRO A 224 8.94 33.65 6.64
C PRO A 224 8.13 33.02 5.49
N PHE A 225 6.98 32.39 5.80
CA PHE A 225 6.09 31.83 4.79
C PHE A 225 5.55 32.91 3.85
N PHE A 226 4.96 33.98 4.39
CA PHE A 226 4.35 35.05 3.60
C PHE A 226 5.36 35.97 2.92
N SER A 227 6.58 36.08 3.45
CA SER A 227 7.67 36.84 2.80
C SER A 227 8.41 36.05 1.72
N GLY A 228 8.10 34.76 1.53
CA GLY A 228 8.76 33.89 0.56
C GLY A 228 10.13 33.36 0.98
N ASN A 229 10.61 33.69 2.18
CA ASN A 229 11.88 33.20 2.72
C ASN A 229 11.72 31.81 3.39
N TRP A 230 11.26 30.83 2.61
CA TRP A 230 10.91 29.49 3.14
C TRP A 230 12.11 28.69 3.66
N GLY A 231 13.32 29.01 3.22
CA GLY A 231 14.55 28.35 3.66
C GLY A 231 14.79 28.44 5.17
N VAL A 232 14.19 29.41 5.85
CA VAL A 232 14.23 29.54 7.32
C VAL A 232 13.68 28.28 8.01
N TYR A 233 12.63 27.65 7.48
CA TYR A 233 12.01 26.48 8.10
C TYR A 233 12.84 25.19 8.03
N ALA A 234 13.92 25.20 7.24
CA ALA A 234 14.88 24.11 7.12
C ALA A 234 16.13 24.30 7.99
N GLN A 235 16.29 25.45 8.64
CA GLN A 235 17.48 25.78 9.41
C GLN A 235 17.47 25.11 10.79
N ASN A 236 18.65 24.68 11.24
CA ASN A 236 18.86 23.99 12.52
C ASN A 236 18.01 22.72 12.64
N PRO A 237 18.27 21.69 11.81
CA PRO A 237 17.65 20.38 11.97
C PRO A 237 18.05 19.74 13.32
N ASP A 238 17.32 18.70 13.71
CA ASP A 238 17.71 17.86 14.84
C ASP A 238 19.11 17.28 14.60
N THR A 239 19.95 17.30 15.64
CA THR A 239 21.36 16.90 15.51
C THR A 239 21.52 15.38 15.48
N ALA A 240 22.71 14.90 15.11
CA ALA A 240 23.01 13.46 15.16
C ALA A 240 22.94 12.86 16.58
N GLU A 241 23.12 13.70 17.60
CA GLU A 241 23.04 13.33 19.03
C GLU A 241 21.64 13.57 19.63
N HIS A 242 20.65 13.89 18.80
CA HIS A 242 19.28 14.10 19.27
C HIS A 242 18.73 12.84 19.94
N VAL A 243 18.15 13.03 21.13
CA VAL A 243 17.45 11.97 21.86
C VAL A 243 15.95 12.15 21.66
N PHE A 244 15.37 11.30 20.83
CA PHE A 244 13.96 11.36 20.41
C PHE A 244 13.02 11.31 21.62
N GLY A 245 12.14 12.29 21.71
CA GLY A 245 11.23 12.52 22.82
C GLY A 245 11.74 13.54 23.84
N THR A 246 12.92 14.14 23.64
CA THR A 246 13.55 15.08 24.58
C THR A 246 14.11 16.31 23.88
N ALA A 247 14.43 17.36 24.63
CA ALA A 247 15.04 18.57 24.08
C ALA A 247 16.56 18.42 23.80
N ASN A 248 17.17 17.31 24.20
CA ASN A 248 18.62 17.11 24.07
C ASN A 248 18.98 16.89 22.60
N GLY A 249 19.78 17.82 22.04
CA GLY A 249 20.18 17.78 20.63
C GLY A 249 19.07 18.14 19.64
N ALA A 250 17.92 18.64 20.13
CA ALA A 250 16.78 19.05 19.32
C ALA A 250 17.05 20.37 18.58
N GLY A 251 16.62 20.43 17.33
CA GLY A 251 16.66 21.62 16.48
C GLY A 251 15.36 22.41 16.49
N THR A 252 15.24 23.35 15.55
CA THR A 252 14.03 24.16 15.33
C THR A 252 13.40 23.95 13.96
N ALA A 253 14.10 23.29 13.01
CA ALA A 253 13.57 23.06 11.67
C ALA A 253 12.26 22.27 11.72
N ILE A 254 11.34 22.60 10.81
CA ILE A 254 10.05 21.91 10.67
C ILE A 254 9.88 21.27 9.30
N LEU A 255 10.68 21.68 8.31
CA LEU A 255 10.66 21.16 6.95
C LEU A 255 12.10 21.00 6.46
N THR A 256 12.58 19.76 6.38
CA THR A 256 13.98 19.49 6.01
C THR A 256 14.07 18.60 4.77
N PHE A 257 15.29 18.38 4.30
CA PHE A 257 15.59 17.45 3.21
C PHE A 257 16.95 16.78 3.46
N VAL A 258 17.13 16.26 4.68
CA VAL A 258 18.41 15.73 5.19
C VAL A 258 18.77 14.41 4.51
N GLY A 259 17.79 13.54 4.29
CA GLY A 259 18.00 12.19 3.79
C GLY A 259 18.61 11.24 4.84
N GLY A 260 18.58 9.94 4.54
CA GLY A 260 19.06 8.91 5.46
C GLY A 260 18.16 8.73 6.69
N PHE A 261 18.77 8.34 7.80
CA PHE A 261 18.06 7.97 9.03
C PHE A 261 18.55 8.77 10.24
N HIS A 262 17.64 9.04 11.16
CA HIS A 262 17.95 9.55 12.49
C HIS A 262 18.80 8.52 13.27
N PRO A 263 20.00 8.87 13.76
CA PRO A 263 20.96 7.90 14.29
C PRO A 263 20.46 7.07 15.49
N GLN A 264 19.70 7.66 16.40
CA GLN A 264 19.15 6.91 17.54
C GLN A 264 18.01 5.96 17.13
N THR A 265 17.01 6.47 16.41
CA THR A 265 15.79 5.72 16.11
C THR A 265 15.94 4.77 14.93
N GLN A 266 16.96 4.96 14.09
CA GLN A 266 17.16 4.27 12.80
C GLN A 266 15.94 4.37 11.88
N SER A 267 15.25 5.52 11.91
CA SER A 267 14.07 5.81 11.09
C SER A 267 14.27 7.09 10.28
N LEU A 268 13.42 7.32 9.29
CA LEU A 268 13.37 8.58 8.56
C LEU A 268 13.17 9.78 9.52
N TRP A 269 13.72 10.93 9.14
CA TRP A 269 13.57 12.18 9.89
C TRP A 269 12.13 12.69 9.83
N LEU A 270 11.54 13.05 10.97
CA LEU A 270 10.16 13.56 11.02
C LEU A 270 9.96 14.83 10.19
N ALA A 271 10.94 15.75 10.18
CA ALA A 271 10.88 16.97 9.38
C ALA A 271 11.02 16.70 7.87
N ASP A 272 11.68 15.61 7.46
CA ASP A 272 11.68 15.16 6.05
C ASP A 272 10.32 14.55 5.69
N ILE A 273 9.71 13.76 6.58
CA ILE A 273 8.35 13.20 6.38
C ILE A 273 7.31 14.34 6.28
N ALA A 274 7.39 15.35 7.15
CA ALA A 274 6.51 16.51 7.11
C ALA A 274 6.63 17.28 5.79
N HIS A 275 7.86 17.50 5.32
CA HIS A 275 8.13 18.13 4.04
C HIS A 275 7.65 17.28 2.85
N HIS A 276 7.85 15.97 2.89
CA HIS A 276 7.32 15.05 1.88
C HIS A 276 5.80 15.20 1.74
N HIS A 277 5.07 15.15 2.85
CA HIS A 277 3.62 15.30 2.83
C HIS A 277 3.16 16.67 2.33
N LEU A 278 3.92 17.73 2.59
CA LEU A 278 3.62 19.07 2.11
C LEU A 278 3.79 19.15 0.60
N ALA A 279 4.90 18.59 0.09
CA ALA A 279 5.21 18.57 -1.32
C ALA A 279 4.15 17.78 -2.11
N ILE A 280 3.81 16.55 -1.69
CA ILE A 280 2.79 15.75 -2.39
C ILE A 280 1.39 16.34 -2.23
N ALA A 281 1.09 17.05 -1.13
CA ALA A 281 -0.17 17.74 -0.97
C ALA A 281 -0.37 18.79 -2.07
N VAL A 282 0.65 19.62 -2.32
CA VAL A 282 0.62 20.61 -3.41
C VAL A 282 0.43 19.94 -4.76
N LEU A 283 1.18 18.86 -5.03
CA LEU A 283 1.04 18.11 -6.29
C LEU A 283 -0.38 17.58 -6.50
N PHE A 284 -0.98 16.97 -5.48
CA PHE A 284 -2.34 16.42 -5.57
C PHE A 284 -3.42 17.48 -5.63
N ILE A 285 -3.28 18.60 -4.90
CA ILE A 285 -4.20 19.74 -5.00
C ILE A 285 -4.19 20.29 -6.43
N ILE A 286 -3.01 20.51 -7.01
CA ILE A 286 -2.91 21.00 -8.40
C ILE A 286 -3.48 19.98 -9.38
N ALA A 287 -3.12 18.69 -9.24
CA ALA A 287 -3.61 17.63 -10.11
C ALA A 287 -5.15 17.48 -10.07
N GLY A 288 -5.77 17.69 -8.90
CA GLY A 288 -7.23 17.66 -8.74
C GLY A 288 -7.98 18.85 -9.34
N HIS A 289 -7.30 19.79 -10.00
CA HIS A 289 -7.92 20.86 -10.79
C HIS A 289 -7.79 20.63 -12.31
N MET A 290 -7.43 19.42 -12.74
CA MET A 290 -7.20 19.10 -14.15
C MET A 290 -8.50 18.85 -14.93
N TYR A 291 -9.48 18.17 -14.35
CA TYR A 291 -10.63 17.67 -15.10
C TYR A 291 -11.82 18.64 -15.10
N ARG A 292 -12.57 18.67 -16.21
CA ARG A 292 -13.67 19.60 -16.43
C ARG A 292 -14.86 19.24 -15.53
N THR A 293 -15.38 20.25 -14.84
CA THR A 293 -16.59 20.13 -14.00
C THR A 293 -17.64 21.16 -14.45
N ASN A 294 -18.62 21.47 -13.60
CA ASN A 294 -19.65 22.49 -13.86
C ASN A 294 -19.09 23.91 -13.99
N PHE A 295 -17.81 24.15 -13.66
CA PHE A 295 -17.12 25.42 -13.90
C PHE A 295 -16.71 25.65 -15.37
N GLY A 296 -16.89 24.66 -16.25
CA GLY A 296 -16.68 24.81 -17.70
C GLY A 296 -15.21 24.81 -18.18
N ILE A 297 -14.25 24.78 -17.26
CA ILE A 297 -12.80 24.74 -17.55
C ILE A 297 -12.23 23.40 -17.08
N GLY A 298 -11.24 22.88 -17.82
CA GLY A 298 -10.55 21.62 -17.54
C GLY A 298 -10.66 20.63 -18.71
N HIS A 299 -10.20 19.40 -18.50
CA HIS A 299 -10.20 18.35 -19.52
C HIS A 299 -11.35 17.34 -19.37
N SER A 300 -11.89 16.88 -20.49
CA SER A 300 -12.73 15.67 -20.54
C SER A 300 -11.84 14.44 -20.72
N MET A 301 -12.01 13.42 -19.86
CA MET A 301 -11.24 12.17 -19.96
C MET A 301 -11.54 11.43 -21.25
N GLN A 302 -12.81 11.46 -21.69
CA GLN A 302 -13.24 10.83 -22.93
C GLN A 302 -12.55 11.47 -24.15
N GLU A 303 -12.45 12.81 -24.19
CA GLU A 303 -11.77 13.53 -25.28
C GLU A 303 -10.27 13.22 -25.30
N ILE A 304 -9.61 13.20 -24.14
CA ILE A 304 -8.19 12.83 -24.03
C ILE A 304 -7.96 11.42 -24.60
N LEU A 305 -8.75 10.43 -24.17
CA LEU A 305 -8.60 9.05 -24.62
C LEU A 305 -8.90 8.91 -26.11
N ALA A 306 -9.94 9.56 -26.62
CA ALA A 306 -10.28 9.50 -28.05
C ALA A 306 -9.16 10.08 -28.94
N ALA A 307 -8.52 11.17 -28.50
CA ALA A 307 -7.44 11.85 -29.20
C ALA A 307 -6.09 11.10 -29.11
N HIS A 308 -5.90 10.25 -28.10
CA HIS A 308 -4.64 9.53 -27.89
C HIS A 308 -4.52 8.31 -28.83
N GLN A 309 -4.08 8.59 -30.07
CA GLN A 309 -3.88 7.59 -31.12
C GLN A 309 -2.39 7.25 -31.28
N PRO A 310 -2.06 5.97 -31.57
CA PRO A 310 -0.67 5.55 -31.75
C PRO A 310 -0.02 6.29 -32.93
N PRO A 311 1.20 6.86 -32.78
CA PRO A 311 1.88 7.55 -33.87
C PRO A 311 2.13 6.65 -35.10
N GLY A 312 2.28 5.34 -34.90
CA GLY A 312 2.58 4.37 -35.95
C GLY A 312 1.42 3.48 -36.40
N GLY A 313 0.17 3.75 -35.99
CA GLY A 313 -1.03 3.00 -36.42
C GLY A 313 -1.12 1.53 -35.97
N GLY A 314 -0.09 0.97 -35.32
CA GLY A 314 -0.02 -0.45 -34.94
C GLY A 314 -0.93 -0.90 -33.79
N LEU A 315 -1.72 0.00 -33.20
CA LEU A 315 -2.65 -0.29 -32.09
C LEU A 315 -4.13 -0.07 -32.48
N GLY A 316 -4.45 -0.08 -33.78
CA GLY A 316 -5.81 0.07 -34.30
C GLY A 316 -6.41 1.44 -33.94
N ALA A 317 -7.67 1.43 -33.50
CA ALA A 317 -8.41 2.61 -33.01
C ALA A 317 -7.93 3.14 -31.64
N GLY A 318 -6.88 2.55 -31.05
CA GLY A 318 -6.24 3.02 -29.84
C GLY A 318 -7.17 2.97 -28.62
N HIS A 319 -7.29 4.09 -27.91
CA HIS A 319 -8.06 4.20 -26.66
C HIS A 319 -9.54 4.59 -26.85
N LYS A 320 -10.05 4.62 -28.09
CA LYS A 320 -11.46 4.95 -28.35
C LYS A 320 -12.40 3.97 -27.63
N GLY A 321 -13.44 4.52 -27.00
CA GLY A 321 -14.44 3.77 -26.24
C GLY A 321 -14.01 3.35 -24.83
N LEU A 322 -12.72 3.43 -24.47
CA LEU A 322 -12.24 2.94 -23.17
C LEU A 322 -12.82 3.70 -21.98
N PHE A 323 -13.08 5.00 -22.11
CA PHE A 323 -13.71 5.78 -21.04
C PHE A 323 -15.04 5.18 -20.63
N ASP A 324 -15.91 4.90 -21.60
CA ASP A 324 -17.24 4.35 -21.36
C ASP A 324 -17.16 2.91 -20.84
N GLN A 325 -16.20 2.11 -21.32
CA GLN A 325 -15.97 0.76 -20.79
C GLN A 325 -15.60 0.78 -19.30
N VAL A 326 -14.64 1.61 -18.92
CA VAL A 326 -14.24 1.76 -17.52
C VAL A 326 -15.38 2.36 -16.71
N ASN A 327 -16.03 3.42 -17.19
CA ASN A 327 -17.03 4.14 -16.40
C ASN A 327 -18.35 3.36 -16.22
N ASN A 328 -18.66 2.42 -17.12
CA ASN A 328 -19.88 1.60 -17.03
C ASN A 328 -19.66 0.25 -16.34
N SER A 329 -18.48 -0.37 -16.44
CA SER A 329 -18.20 -1.65 -15.77
C SER A 329 -17.61 -1.45 -14.38
N LEU A 330 -18.36 -1.83 -13.34
CA LEU A 330 -17.87 -1.87 -11.97
C LEU A 330 -16.76 -2.91 -11.79
N HIS A 331 -16.82 -4.03 -12.50
CA HIS A 331 -15.78 -5.05 -12.47
C HIS A 331 -14.47 -4.58 -13.10
N PHE A 332 -14.52 -3.79 -14.18
CA PHE A 332 -13.31 -3.21 -14.75
C PHE A 332 -12.70 -2.16 -13.80
N GLN A 333 -13.51 -1.29 -13.20
CA GLN A 333 -13.04 -0.34 -12.18
C GLN A 333 -12.42 -1.06 -10.98
N LEU A 334 -13.07 -2.10 -10.47
CA LEU A 334 -12.57 -2.87 -9.33
C LEU A 334 -11.29 -3.62 -9.68
N GLY A 335 -11.20 -4.22 -10.87
CA GLY A 335 -9.97 -4.86 -11.36
C GLY A 335 -8.79 -3.89 -11.40
N LEU A 336 -8.98 -2.68 -11.96
CA LEU A 336 -7.94 -1.65 -12.02
C LEU A 336 -7.56 -1.09 -10.64
N ALA A 337 -8.56 -0.88 -9.77
CA ALA A 337 -8.34 -0.41 -8.41
C ALA A 337 -7.55 -1.43 -7.59
N LEU A 338 -7.90 -2.71 -7.67
CA LEU A 338 -7.18 -3.80 -7.02
C LEU A 338 -5.75 -3.93 -7.57
N ALA A 339 -5.55 -3.88 -8.89
CA ALA A 339 -4.19 -3.94 -9.46
C ALA A 339 -3.29 -2.79 -8.95
N SER A 340 -3.87 -1.58 -8.86
CA SER A 340 -3.17 -0.40 -8.36
C SER A 340 -2.86 -0.52 -6.87
N VAL A 341 -3.86 -0.85 -6.04
CA VAL A 341 -3.70 -0.98 -4.59
C VAL A 341 -2.80 -2.17 -4.22
N GLY A 342 -2.89 -3.30 -4.92
CA GLY A 342 -2.03 -4.47 -4.69
C GLY A 342 -0.56 -4.16 -4.96
N THR A 343 -0.29 -3.41 -6.03
CA THR A 343 1.07 -2.93 -6.35
C THR A 343 1.59 -1.99 -5.25
N ILE A 344 0.80 -1.01 -4.83
CA ILE A 344 1.19 -0.08 -3.74
C ILE A 344 1.33 -0.81 -2.40
N THR A 345 0.53 -1.84 -2.12
CA THR A 345 0.63 -2.63 -0.89
C THR A 345 1.96 -3.39 -0.83
N SER A 346 2.41 -3.97 -1.95
CA SER A 346 3.74 -4.57 -2.06
C SER A 346 4.83 -3.51 -1.91
N LEU A 347 4.68 -2.34 -2.53
CA LEU A 347 5.62 -1.22 -2.38
C LEU A 347 5.75 -0.78 -0.91
N VAL A 348 4.64 -0.69 -0.17
CA VAL A 348 4.64 -0.41 1.27
C VAL A 348 5.46 -1.45 2.02
N ALA A 349 5.31 -2.74 1.71
CA ALA A 349 6.12 -3.78 2.33
C ALA A 349 7.62 -3.58 2.06
N GLN A 350 7.99 -3.34 0.80
CA GLN A 350 9.38 -3.16 0.37
C GLN A 350 10.03 -1.91 0.98
N HIS A 351 9.30 -0.79 1.02
CA HIS A 351 9.81 0.46 1.57
C HIS A 351 9.83 0.45 3.11
N THR A 352 8.88 -0.19 3.78
CA THR A 352 8.84 -0.14 5.26
C THR A 352 10.03 -0.84 5.90
N TYR A 353 10.51 -1.95 5.33
CA TYR A 353 11.69 -2.64 5.89
C TYR A 353 13.01 -1.94 5.53
N SER A 354 13.11 -1.34 4.34
CA SER A 354 14.34 -0.70 3.83
C SER A 354 14.48 0.76 4.23
N LEU A 355 13.37 1.47 4.39
CA LEU A 355 13.25 2.88 4.79
C LEU A 355 12.26 3.02 5.96
N PRO A 356 12.62 2.56 7.18
CA PRO A 356 11.70 2.59 8.31
C PRO A 356 11.22 4.00 8.64
N ALA A 357 9.92 4.25 8.57
CA ALA A 357 9.34 5.56 8.85
C ALA A 357 9.04 5.80 10.34
N TYR A 358 8.97 4.73 11.14
CA TYR A 358 8.61 4.80 12.55
C TYR A 358 9.82 4.62 13.45
N ALA A 359 9.91 5.45 14.49
CA ALA A 359 10.99 5.40 15.45
C ALA A 359 11.07 4.03 16.12
N PHE A 360 12.28 3.47 16.15
CA PHE A 360 12.61 2.19 16.78
C PHE A 360 12.01 0.94 16.11
N LEU A 361 11.39 1.07 14.92
CA LEU A 361 10.84 -0.09 14.20
C LEU A 361 11.93 -1.02 13.67
N ALA A 362 13.07 -0.48 13.23
CA ALA A 362 14.18 -1.25 12.66
C ALA A 362 14.81 -2.23 13.68
N GLN A 363 14.67 -1.93 14.97
CA GLN A 363 15.20 -2.72 16.09
C GLN A 363 14.19 -3.77 16.59
N ASP A 364 12.91 -3.65 16.21
CA ASP A 364 11.88 -4.66 16.50
C ASP A 364 11.73 -5.64 15.34
N TYR A 365 12.65 -6.60 15.28
CA TYR A 365 12.74 -7.56 14.18
C TYR A 365 11.48 -8.41 14.01
N THR A 366 10.78 -8.74 15.09
CA THR A 366 9.56 -9.56 14.99
C THR A 366 8.43 -8.76 14.35
N THR A 367 8.26 -7.51 14.76
CA THR A 367 7.28 -6.61 14.17
C THR A 367 7.62 -6.30 12.70
N GLN A 368 8.89 -6.03 12.37
CA GLN A 368 9.29 -5.74 10.99
C GLN A 368 9.02 -6.94 10.07
N ALA A 369 9.37 -8.16 10.51
CA ALA A 369 9.06 -9.38 9.76
C ALA A 369 7.55 -9.58 9.59
N ALA A 370 6.77 -9.40 10.67
CA ALA A 370 5.32 -9.52 10.62
C ALA A 370 4.69 -8.52 9.65
N LEU A 371 5.12 -7.26 9.66
CA LEU A 371 4.62 -6.20 8.76
C LEU A 371 4.95 -6.51 7.29
N TYR A 372 6.17 -6.93 6.99
CA TYR A 372 6.57 -7.31 5.62
C TYR A 372 5.71 -8.47 5.11
N THR A 373 5.65 -9.57 5.88
CA THR A 373 4.87 -10.76 5.51
C THR A 373 3.39 -10.42 5.36
N HIS A 374 2.82 -9.68 6.31
CA HIS A 374 1.41 -9.27 6.29
C HIS A 374 1.05 -8.52 5.00
N HIS A 375 1.79 -7.46 4.67
CA HIS A 375 1.48 -6.64 3.48
C HIS A 375 1.74 -7.41 2.18
N GLN A 376 2.74 -8.30 2.13
CA GLN A 376 2.99 -9.13 0.95
C GLN A 376 1.88 -10.16 0.69
N TYR A 377 1.34 -10.79 1.73
CA TYR A 377 0.19 -11.68 1.58
C TYR A 377 -1.06 -10.90 1.12
N ILE A 378 -1.34 -9.74 1.71
CA ILE A 378 -2.46 -8.88 1.27
C ILE A 378 -2.28 -8.47 -0.19
N ALA A 379 -1.09 -8.04 -0.59
CA ALA A 379 -0.79 -7.68 -1.97
C ALA A 379 -1.08 -8.85 -2.93
N GLY A 380 -0.67 -10.08 -2.58
CA GLY A 380 -0.97 -11.27 -3.36
C GLY A 380 -2.47 -11.52 -3.53
N PHE A 381 -3.25 -11.46 -2.45
CA PHE A 381 -4.71 -11.62 -2.49
C PHE A 381 -5.38 -10.55 -3.37
N ILE A 382 -5.00 -9.28 -3.19
CA ILE A 382 -5.53 -8.16 -3.96
C ILE A 382 -5.21 -8.31 -5.45
N MET A 383 -3.98 -8.69 -5.79
CA MET A 383 -3.57 -8.89 -7.19
C MET A 383 -4.34 -10.04 -7.84
N CYS A 384 -4.55 -11.17 -7.15
CA CYS A 384 -5.41 -12.25 -7.67
C CYS A 384 -6.84 -11.77 -7.92
N GLY A 385 -7.39 -10.98 -6.98
CA GLY A 385 -8.71 -10.36 -7.13
C GLY A 385 -8.80 -9.42 -8.34
N ALA A 386 -7.73 -8.68 -8.65
CA ALA A 386 -7.68 -7.79 -9.81
C ALA A 386 -7.91 -8.55 -11.13
N PHE A 387 -7.21 -9.66 -11.32
CA PHE A 387 -7.38 -10.51 -12.51
C PHE A 387 -8.71 -11.27 -12.50
N ALA A 388 -9.22 -11.68 -11.33
CA ALA A 388 -10.53 -12.28 -11.22
C ALA A 388 -11.63 -11.33 -11.71
N HIS A 389 -11.63 -10.07 -11.24
CA HIS A 389 -12.59 -9.07 -11.70
C HIS A 389 -12.36 -8.64 -13.15
N GLY A 390 -11.13 -8.65 -13.65
CA GLY A 390 -10.85 -8.50 -15.08
C GLY A 390 -11.47 -9.62 -15.93
N ALA A 391 -11.42 -10.87 -15.47
CA ALA A 391 -12.07 -12.00 -16.14
C ALA A 391 -13.61 -11.88 -16.08
N ILE A 392 -14.17 -11.48 -14.93
CA ILE A 392 -15.62 -11.24 -14.79
C ILE A 392 -16.07 -10.13 -15.76
N PHE A 393 -15.32 -9.03 -15.86
CA PHE A 393 -15.55 -7.98 -16.87
C PHE A 393 -15.62 -8.56 -18.29
N PHE A 394 -14.65 -9.40 -18.69
CA PHE A 394 -14.65 -10.00 -20.02
C PHE A 394 -15.85 -10.89 -20.28
N ILE A 395 -16.44 -11.53 -19.27
CA ILE A 395 -17.63 -12.37 -19.43
C ILE A 395 -18.89 -11.51 -19.49
N ARG A 396 -19.09 -10.64 -18.51
CA ARG A 396 -20.37 -9.96 -18.26
C ARG A 396 -20.52 -8.66 -19.03
N ASP A 397 -19.48 -7.83 -19.05
CA ASP A 397 -19.62 -6.42 -19.39
C ASP A 397 -18.94 -6.04 -20.72
N TYR A 398 -17.98 -6.86 -21.18
CA TYR A 398 -17.26 -6.60 -22.42
C TYR A 398 -18.16 -6.78 -23.66
N ASP A 399 -18.28 -5.69 -24.43
CA ASP A 399 -18.96 -5.64 -25.72
C ASP A 399 -17.95 -5.58 -26.89
N PRO A 400 -17.85 -6.63 -27.73
CA PRO A 400 -16.95 -6.64 -28.88
C PRO A 400 -17.21 -5.55 -29.92
N GLU A 401 -18.47 -5.12 -30.11
CA GLU A 401 -18.82 -4.14 -31.13
C GLU A 401 -18.39 -2.73 -30.72
N LEU A 402 -18.60 -2.38 -29.44
CA LEU A 402 -18.14 -1.09 -28.88
C LEU A 402 -16.62 -0.99 -28.80
N ASN A 403 -15.93 -2.13 -28.68
CA ASN A 403 -14.48 -2.21 -28.56
C ASN A 403 -13.76 -2.51 -29.88
N LYS A 404 -14.48 -2.53 -31.01
CA LYS A 404 -13.93 -2.96 -32.29
C LYS A 404 -12.64 -2.20 -32.67
N ASP A 405 -11.59 -2.97 -32.97
CA ASP A 405 -10.25 -2.49 -33.33
C ASP A 405 -9.56 -1.59 -32.28
N ASN A 406 -10.10 -1.46 -31.06
CA ASN A 406 -9.39 -0.76 -29.98
C ASN A 406 -8.35 -1.68 -29.30
N VAL A 407 -7.58 -1.15 -28.36
CA VAL A 407 -6.52 -1.91 -27.68
C VAL A 407 -7.01 -3.17 -26.94
N LEU A 408 -8.24 -3.19 -26.41
CA LEU A 408 -8.81 -4.36 -25.74
C LEU A 408 -9.16 -5.46 -26.74
N ALA A 409 -9.83 -5.11 -27.85
CA ALA A 409 -10.15 -6.08 -28.90
C ALA A 409 -8.88 -6.67 -29.51
N ARG A 410 -7.89 -5.83 -29.83
CA ARG A 410 -6.61 -6.29 -30.36
C ARG A 410 -5.93 -7.26 -29.42
N MET A 411 -5.88 -6.98 -28.12
CA MET A 411 -5.31 -7.90 -27.12
C MET A 411 -5.95 -9.30 -27.19
N LEU A 412 -7.27 -9.36 -27.34
CA LEU A 412 -8.00 -10.63 -27.47
C LEU A 412 -7.70 -11.36 -28.79
N GLU A 413 -7.47 -10.64 -29.88
CA GLU A 413 -7.14 -11.21 -31.20
C GLU A 413 -5.78 -11.93 -31.24
N HIS A 414 -4.83 -11.53 -30.37
CA HIS A 414 -3.51 -12.17 -30.27
C HIS A 414 -3.28 -12.85 -28.91
N LYS A 415 -4.35 -13.24 -28.21
CA LYS A 415 -4.27 -13.85 -26.87
C LYS A 415 -3.39 -15.10 -26.83
N GLU A 416 -3.41 -15.92 -27.87
CA GLU A 416 -2.60 -17.15 -27.95
C GLU A 416 -1.11 -16.84 -27.94
N ALA A 417 -0.69 -15.75 -28.60
CA ALA A 417 0.70 -15.33 -28.57
C ALA A 417 1.10 -14.90 -27.16
N VAL A 418 0.30 -14.09 -26.47
CA VAL A 418 0.57 -13.67 -25.08
C VAL A 418 0.69 -14.88 -24.15
N ILE A 419 -0.29 -15.79 -24.19
CA ILE A 419 -0.31 -17.00 -23.37
C ILE A 419 0.91 -17.89 -23.67
N SER A 420 1.25 -18.08 -24.94
CA SER A 420 2.39 -18.90 -25.35
C SER A 420 3.72 -18.33 -24.86
N HIS A 421 3.91 -17.01 -24.92
CA HIS A 421 5.14 -16.38 -24.42
C HIS A 421 5.25 -16.48 -22.90
N LEU A 422 4.16 -16.24 -22.16
CA LEU A 422 4.13 -16.44 -20.71
C LEU A 422 4.42 -17.90 -20.32
N SER A 423 3.90 -18.86 -21.09
CA SER A 423 4.22 -20.28 -20.92
C SER A 423 5.70 -20.56 -21.16
N TRP A 424 6.29 -20.01 -22.22
CA TRP A 424 7.71 -20.18 -22.51
C TRP A 424 8.59 -19.60 -21.41
N VAL A 425 8.34 -18.37 -20.95
CA VAL A 425 9.12 -17.75 -19.85
C VAL A 425 9.02 -18.59 -18.57
N THR A 426 7.82 -19.08 -18.25
CA THR A 426 7.60 -19.94 -17.07
C THR A 426 8.42 -21.24 -17.16
N LEU A 427 8.39 -21.92 -18.31
CA LEU A 427 9.17 -23.14 -18.53
C LEU A 427 10.67 -22.85 -18.50
N PHE A 428 11.11 -21.78 -19.16
CA PHE A 428 12.51 -21.36 -19.18
C PHE A 428 13.02 -21.10 -17.77
N LEU A 429 12.33 -20.28 -16.98
CA LEU A 429 12.71 -19.99 -15.59
C LEU A 429 12.68 -21.26 -14.74
N GLY A 430 11.65 -22.10 -14.89
CA GLY A 430 11.48 -23.34 -14.14
C GLY A 430 12.64 -24.32 -14.35
N PHE A 431 12.97 -24.63 -15.61
CA PHE A 431 14.05 -25.55 -15.93
C PHE A 431 15.42 -25.07 -15.44
N HIS A 432 15.75 -23.79 -15.66
CA HIS A 432 17.08 -23.28 -15.33
C HIS A 432 17.24 -23.01 -13.83
N THR A 433 16.24 -22.43 -13.17
CA THR A 433 16.32 -22.13 -11.73
C THR A 433 16.38 -23.40 -10.91
N LEU A 434 15.45 -24.35 -11.14
CA LEU A 434 15.47 -25.63 -10.44
C LEU A 434 16.72 -26.45 -10.80
N GLY A 435 17.13 -26.44 -12.07
CA GLY A 435 18.35 -27.12 -12.52
C GLY A 435 19.59 -26.64 -11.78
N LEU A 436 19.74 -25.33 -11.56
CA LEU A 436 20.86 -24.77 -10.79
C LEU A 436 20.80 -25.14 -9.30
N TYR A 437 19.62 -25.11 -8.67
CA TYR A 437 19.47 -25.58 -7.29
C TYR A 437 19.88 -27.05 -7.14
N VAL A 438 19.35 -27.93 -7.99
CA VAL A 438 19.67 -29.37 -7.97
C VAL A 438 21.15 -29.61 -8.26
N HIS A 439 21.74 -28.92 -9.24
CA HIS A 439 23.18 -29.02 -9.52
C HIS A 439 24.01 -28.65 -8.29
N ASN A 440 23.71 -27.51 -7.66
CA ASN A 440 24.45 -27.01 -6.51
C ASN A 440 24.32 -27.93 -5.28
N ASP A 441 23.13 -28.48 -5.04
CA ASP A 441 22.88 -29.47 -3.98
C ASP A 441 23.69 -30.76 -4.22
N VAL A 442 23.73 -31.26 -5.46
CA VAL A 442 24.50 -32.47 -5.80
C VAL A 442 26.00 -32.23 -5.63
N MET A 443 26.53 -31.09 -6.07
CA MET A 443 27.94 -30.73 -5.89
C MET A 443 28.31 -30.59 -4.40
N GLN A 444 27.40 -30.03 -3.59
CA GLN A 444 27.56 -29.95 -2.14
C GLN A 444 27.55 -31.35 -1.50
N ALA A 445 26.62 -32.21 -1.90
CA ALA A 445 26.49 -33.58 -1.39
C ALA A 445 27.71 -34.45 -1.74
N PHE A 446 28.36 -34.20 -2.88
CA PHE A 446 29.60 -34.86 -3.28
C PHE A 446 30.87 -34.27 -2.65
N GLY A 447 30.75 -33.25 -1.79
CA GLY A 447 31.89 -32.62 -1.12
C GLY A 447 32.77 -31.79 -2.05
N THR A 448 32.23 -31.33 -3.19
CA THR A 448 32.92 -30.47 -4.16
C THR A 448 32.19 -29.13 -4.34
N PRO A 449 32.06 -28.30 -3.28
CA PRO A 449 31.33 -27.03 -3.32
C PRO A 449 31.90 -26.03 -4.35
N GLU A 450 33.20 -26.12 -4.67
CA GLU A 450 33.85 -25.28 -5.68
C GLU A 450 33.32 -25.48 -7.11
N LYS A 451 32.57 -26.58 -7.34
CA LYS A 451 31.92 -26.87 -8.63
C LYS A 451 30.47 -26.36 -8.71
N GLN A 452 30.00 -25.67 -7.69
CA GLN A 452 28.71 -24.97 -7.74
C GLN A 452 28.74 -23.87 -8.80
N ILE A 453 27.60 -23.62 -9.41
CA ILE A 453 27.40 -22.50 -10.32
C ILE A 453 26.82 -21.35 -9.50
N LEU A 454 27.69 -20.38 -9.19
CA LEU A 454 27.36 -19.21 -8.37
C LEU A 454 27.41 -17.96 -9.26
N ILE A 455 26.24 -17.51 -9.71
CA ILE A 455 26.11 -16.35 -10.61
C ILE A 455 25.88 -15.10 -9.78
N GLU A 456 26.76 -14.10 -9.92
CA GLU A 456 26.59 -12.81 -9.27
C GLU A 456 25.45 -11.99 -9.91
N PRO A 457 24.57 -11.34 -9.12
CA PRO A 457 23.51 -10.49 -9.64
C PRO A 457 24.05 -9.11 -10.04
N VAL A 458 24.97 -9.06 -11.01
CA VAL A 458 25.72 -7.86 -11.40
C VAL A 458 24.83 -6.67 -11.77
N PHE A 459 23.65 -6.91 -12.37
CA PHE A 459 22.71 -5.83 -12.69
C PHE A 459 22.08 -5.20 -11.45
N ALA A 460 21.75 -6.00 -10.44
CA ALA A 460 21.20 -5.48 -9.20
C ALA A 460 22.29 -4.81 -8.34
N GLN A 461 23.51 -5.37 -8.32
CA GLN A 461 24.68 -4.72 -7.71
C GLN A 461 24.97 -3.37 -8.40
N TRP A 462 24.80 -3.29 -9.72
CA TRP A 462 24.98 -2.06 -10.50
C TRP A 462 23.98 -0.99 -10.10
N ILE A 463 22.71 -1.37 -9.87
CA ILE A 463 21.69 -0.46 -9.34
C ILE A 463 22.08 0.04 -7.93
N GLN A 464 22.58 -0.84 -7.05
CA GLN A 464 23.05 -0.43 -5.73
C GLN A 464 24.20 0.59 -5.81
N SER A 465 25.17 0.35 -6.69
CA SER A 465 26.27 1.29 -6.93
C SER A 465 25.80 2.58 -7.57
N ALA A 466 24.87 2.55 -8.53
CA ALA A 466 24.26 3.74 -9.11
C ALA A 466 23.60 4.64 -8.04
N GLN A 467 23.16 4.05 -6.93
CA GLN A 467 22.60 4.73 -5.77
C GLN A 467 23.64 5.10 -4.69
N GLY A 468 24.93 4.89 -4.93
CA GLY A 468 26.01 5.35 -4.05
C GLY A 468 26.54 4.31 -3.07
N LYS A 469 26.18 3.03 -3.24
CA LYS A 469 26.77 1.94 -2.44
C LYS A 469 28.18 1.61 -2.93
N MET A 470 29.17 1.72 -2.04
CA MET A 470 30.59 1.54 -2.39
C MET A 470 31.09 0.09 -2.24
N ALA A 471 30.28 -0.81 -1.66
CA ALA A 471 30.68 -2.18 -1.35
C ALA A 471 31.18 -2.98 -2.57
N TYR A 472 30.73 -2.65 -3.77
CA TYR A 472 31.08 -3.35 -5.01
C TYR A 472 32.24 -2.71 -5.79
N ALA A 473 32.67 -1.51 -5.40
CA ALA A 473 33.73 -0.76 -6.07
C ALA A 473 35.16 -1.21 -5.68
N ALA A 474 35.31 -2.02 -4.62
CA ALA A 474 36.62 -2.44 -4.10
C ALA A 474 37.39 -3.41 -5.02
N ASN A 475 36.75 -3.99 -6.03
CA ASN A 475 37.36 -4.92 -7.00
C ASN A 475 37.77 -4.25 -8.32
N SER A 476 37.95 -2.92 -8.30
CA SER A 476 37.90 -2.09 -9.50
C SER A 476 39.27 -1.70 -10.07
N VAL A 477 39.40 -1.81 -11.39
CA VAL A 477 40.47 -1.27 -12.23
C VAL A 477 39.84 -0.22 -13.17
N SER A 478 40.62 0.74 -13.68
CA SER A 478 40.13 1.85 -14.53
C SER A 478 39.15 1.39 -15.63
N GLY A 479 37.96 2.01 -15.70
CA GLY A 479 36.88 1.64 -16.64
C GLY A 479 35.64 0.98 -15.98
N ASP A 480 35.51 1.10 -14.67
CA ASP A 480 34.52 0.41 -13.84
C ASP A 480 33.05 0.72 -14.18
N PRO A 481 32.22 -0.30 -14.50
CA PRO A 481 30.79 -0.11 -14.65
C PRO A 481 30.08 0.29 -13.35
N PHE A 482 30.70 0.18 -12.16
CA PHE A 482 30.10 0.52 -10.87
C PHE A 482 30.41 1.94 -10.37
N ASN A 483 31.26 2.71 -11.07
CA ASN A 483 31.55 4.11 -10.74
C ASN A 483 30.68 5.07 -11.58
N LEU A 484 29.37 5.15 -11.28
CA LEU A 484 28.41 6.02 -11.99
C LEU A 484 27.43 6.70 -11.04
N LEU A 485 26.70 7.71 -11.55
CA LEU A 485 25.66 8.46 -10.83
C LEU A 485 26.11 8.79 -9.39
N LEU A 486 25.42 8.29 -8.36
CA LEU A 486 25.69 8.67 -6.96
C LEU A 486 26.94 8.00 -6.37
N ALA A 487 27.50 6.96 -6.99
CA ALA A 487 28.80 6.41 -6.59
C ALA A 487 29.98 7.24 -7.14
N SER A 488 29.76 8.06 -8.18
CA SER A 488 30.79 8.89 -8.78
C SER A 488 30.71 10.32 -8.25
N SER A 489 31.68 10.70 -7.41
CA SER A 489 31.80 12.07 -6.85
C SER A 489 31.93 13.17 -7.92
N GLN A 490 32.36 12.81 -9.14
CA GLN A 490 32.48 13.72 -10.28
C GLN A 490 31.20 13.83 -11.12
N SER A 491 30.16 13.05 -10.83
CA SER A 491 28.95 13.07 -11.64
C SER A 491 28.10 14.34 -11.37
N PRO A 492 27.36 14.83 -12.39
CA PRO A 492 26.40 15.92 -12.18
C PRO A 492 25.32 15.58 -11.14
N ALA A 493 24.88 14.32 -11.10
CA ALA A 493 23.87 13.85 -10.15
C ALA A 493 24.37 13.94 -8.70
N TYR A 494 25.63 13.54 -8.46
CA TYR A 494 26.29 13.67 -7.17
C TYR A 494 26.40 15.14 -6.78
N SER A 495 26.99 15.97 -7.65
CA SER A 495 27.24 17.39 -7.38
C SER A 495 25.96 18.17 -7.07
N ALA A 496 24.88 17.91 -7.82
CA ALA A 496 23.59 18.56 -7.63
C ALA A 496 22.87 18.14 -6.33
N SER A 497 23.09 16.90 -5.88
CA SER A 497 22.39 16.35 -4.71
C SER A 497 23.20 16.49 -3.41
N ASN A 498 24.52 16.65 -3.51
CA ASN A 498 25.46 16.77 -2.38
C ASN A 498 25.12 17.87 -1.35
N PRO A 499 24.68 19.09 -1.73
CA PRO A 499 24.34 20.11 -0.74
C PRO A 499 22.97 19.90 -0.08
N LEU A 500 22.22 18.86 -0.46
CA LEU A 500 20.85 18.59 -0.01
C LEU A 500 20.79 17.27 0.78
N TRP A 501 20.20 16.23 0.21
CA TRP A 501 19.87 14.96 0.86
C TRP A 501 20.95 13.89 0.74
N LEU A 502 21.89 14.06 -0.21
CA LEU A 502 22.82 13.02 -0.59
C LEU A 502 23.78 12.60 0.54
N PRO A 503 24.35 13.50 1.37
CA PRO A 503 25.23 13.07 2.46
C PRO A 503 24.54 12.12 3.45
N GLY A 504 23.30 12.43 3.83
CA GLY A 504 22.49 11.57 4.70
C GLY A 504 22.18 10.22 4.05
N TRP A 505 21.82 10.24 2.75
CA TRP A 505 21.61 9.02 1.98
C TRP A 505 22.85 8.14 1.85
N LEU A 506 24.00 8.72 1.49
CA LEU A 506 25.26 7.98 1.35
C LEU A 506 25.73 7.38 2.68
N SER A 507 25.49 8.09 3.79
CA SER A 507 25.71 7.56 5.13
C SER A 507 24.82 6.34 5.42
N ALA A 508 23.54 6.42 5.08
CA ALA A 508 22.58 5.34 5.31
C ALA A 508 22.86 4.11 4.43
N ILE A 509 23.03 4.27 3.11
CA ILE A 509 23.19 3.15 2.16
C ILE A 509 24.53 2.40 2.34
N ASN A 510 25.54 3.05 2.92
CA ASN A 510 26.84 2.43 3.21
C ASN A 510 26.98 1.96 4.66
N ASN A 511 25.94 2.10 5.50
CA ASN A 511 25.95 1.57 6.85
C ASN A 511 25.49 0.09 6.86
N PRO A 512 26.35 -0.86 7.28
CA PRO A 512 26.03 -2.28 7.24
C PRO A 512 25.01 -2.73 8.29
N ASN A 513 24.60 -1.84 9.21
CA ASN A 513 23.72 -2.16 10.33
C ASN A 513 22.24 -1.82 10.07
N ASN A 514 21.85 -1.53 8.82
CA ASN A 514 20.46 -1.31 8.44
C ASN A 514 20.09 -2.17 7.22
N SER A 515 18.83 -2.07 6.78
CA SER A 515 18.29 -2.86 5.66
C SER A 515 18.17 -2.07 4.34
N LEU A 516 18.73 -0.86 4.27
CA LEU A 516 18.72 -0.06 3.06
C LEU A 516 19.72 -0.65 2.05
N PHE A 517 19.21 -1.23 0.97
CA PHE A 517 20.01 -1.91 -0.05
C PHE A 517 21.01 -2.91 0.54
N LEU A 518 20.50 -3.98 1.16
CA LEU A 518 21.32 -5.09 1.66
C LEU A 518 22.30 -5.61 0.61
N THR A 519 23.47 -6.07 1.05
CA THR A 519 24.46 -6.67 0.14
C THR A 519 23.92 -7.97 -0.42
N ILE A 520 23.86 -8.06 -1.74
CA ILE A 520 23.37 -9.21 -2.49
C ILE A 520 24.50 -9.96 -3.19
N GLY A 521 24.34 -11.27 -3.32
CA GLY A 521 25.26 -12.18 -3.99
C GLY A 521 24.55 -13.34 -4.71
N PRO A 522 25.22 -14.47 -4.94
CA PRO A 522 24.68 -15.57 -5.76
C PRO A 522 23.42 -16.24 -5.19
N GLY A 523 23.29 -16.29 -3.86
CA GLY A 523 22.07 -16.79 -3.22
C GLY A 523 20.85 -15.92 -3.57
N ASP A 524 21.03 -14.60 -3.54
CA ASP A 524 20.00 -13.63 -3.91
C ASP A 524 19.62 -13.76 -5.39
N PHE A 525 20.60 -14.00 -6.27
CA PHE A 525 20.33 -14.25 -7.69
C PHE A 525 19.35 -15.42 -7.88
N LEU A 526 19.60 -16.56 -7.23
CA LEU A 526 18.77 -17.75 -7.39
C LEU A 526 17.35 -17.55 -6.84
N VAL A 527 17.20 -16.96 -5.64
CA VAL A 527 15.87 -16.74 -5.06
C VAL A 527 15.05 -15.71 -5.86
N HIS A 528 15.69 -14.68 -6.44
CA HIS A 528 14.97 -13.73 -7.30
C HIS A 528 14.46 -14.38 -8.59
N HIS A 529 15.20 -15.34 -9.16
CA HIS A 529 14.72 -16.11 -10.31
C HIS A 529 13.59 -17.07 -9.93
N ALA A 530 13.61 -17.63 -8.71
CA ALA A 530 12.48 -18.40 -8.18
C ALA A 530 11.24 -17.53 -7.94
N ILE A 531 11.41 -16.30 -7.43
CA ILE A 531 10.31 -15.31 -7.32
C ILE A 531 9.78 -14.96 -8.71
N ALA A 532 10.66 -14.69 -9.67
CA ALA A 532 10.27 -14.40 -11.05
C ALA A 532 9.48 -15.56 -11.66
N LEU A 533 9.89 -16.82 -11.43
CA LEU A 533 9.15 -18.01 -11.83
C LEU A 533 7.73 -18.00 -11.22
N GLY A 534 7.61 -17.77 -9.91
CA GLY A 534 6.32 -17.71 -9.22
C GLY A 534 5.40 -16.63 -9.78
N LEU A 535 5.93 -15.42 -10.02
CA LEU A 535 5.18 -14.30 -10.59
C LEU A 535 4.72 -14.57 -12.02
N HIS A 536 5.59 -15.09 -12.89
CA HIS A 536 5.24 -15.40 -14.28
C HIS A 536 4.26 -16.56 -14.38
N THR A 537 4.41 -17.60 -13.56
CA THR A 537 3.47 -18.73 -13.51
C THR A 537 2.09 -18.27 -13.04
N THR A 538 2.04 -17.47 -11.97
CA THR A 538 0.79 -16.93 -11.44
C THR A 538 0.11 -16.02 -12.47
N THR A 539 0.88 -15.15 -13.12
CA THR A 539 0.40 -14.27 -14.20
C THR A 539 -0.11 -15.09 -15.39
N LEU A 540 0.59 -16.15 -15.80
CA LEU A 540 0.14 -17.06 -16.85
C LEU A 540 -1.24 -17.66 -16.53
N ILE A 541 -1.41 -18.19 -15.32
CA ILE A 541 -2.67 -18.80 -14.88
C ILE A 541 -3.80 -17.78 -14.93
N LEU A 542 -3.59 -16.60 -14.34
CA LEU A 542 -4.58 -15.54 -14.24
C LEU A 542 -4.94 -14.92 -15.61
N VAL A 543 -3.93 -14.58 -16.42
CA VAL A 543 -4.10 -14.02 -17.77
C VAL A 543 -4.78 -15.02 -18.68
N LYS A 544 -4.33 -16.28 -18.70
CA LYS A 544 -4.99 -17.32 -19.50
C LYS A 544 -6.45 -17.47 -19.09
N GLY A 545 -6.73 -17.50 -17.78
CA GLY A 545 -8.09 -17.56 -17.24
C GLY A 545 -8.97 -16.42 -17.76
N ALA A 546 -8.48 -15.19 -17.75
CA ALA A 546 -9.20 -14.01 -18.24
C ALA A 546 -9.39 -13.99 -19.77
N LEU A 547 -8.35 -14.32 -20.55
CA LEU A 547 -8.41 -14.26 -22.02
C LEU A 547 -9.22 -15.41 -22.65
N ASP A 548 -9.29 -16.56 -21.97
CA ASP A 548 -10.14 -17.71 -22.37
C ASP A 548 -11.51 -17.71 -21.68
N ALA A 549 -11.85 -16.67 -20.93
CA ALA A 549 -13.09 -16.59 -20.15
C ALA A 549 -14.34 -16.60 -21.04
N ARG A 550 -14.27 -15.93 -22.19
CA ARG A 550 -15.40 -15.87 -23.14
C ARG A 550 -15.56 -17.12 -23.99
N GLY A 551 -14.46 -17.84 -24.23
CA GLY A 551 -14.44 -19.02 -25.08
C GLY A 551 -13.02 -19.51 -25.37
N SER A 552 -12.89 -20.82 -25.60
CA SER A 552 -11.68 -21.48 -26.07
C SER A 552 -12.03 -22.48 -27.18
N LYS A 553 -11.02 -23.09 -27.82
CA LYS A 553 -11.28 -24.14 -28.82
C LYS A 553 -12.05 -25.34 -28.26
N LEU A 554 -11.87 -25.64 -26.97
CA LEU A 554 -12.54 -26.74 -26.29
C LEU A 554 -14.01 -26.42 -25.96
N MET A 555 -14.29 -25.16 -25.59
CA MET A 555 -15.61 -24.68 -25.22
C MET A 555 -15.80 -23.25 -25.76
N PRO A 556 -16.26 -23.10 -27.02
CA PRO A 556 -16.35 -21.80 -27.69
C PRO A 556 -17.40 -20.86 -27.09
N ASP A 557 -18.42 -21.41 -26.45
CA ASP A 557 -19.61 -20.77 -25.89
C ASP A 557 -19.51 -20.51 -24.37
N LYS A 558 -18.30 -20.55 -23.80
CA LYS A 558 -18.08 -20.46 -22.35
C LYS A 558 -18.73 -19.25 -21.68
N LYS A 559 -18.78 -18.10 -22.37
CA LYS A 559 -19.44 -16.88 -21.84
C LYS A 559 -20.90 -17.12 -21.42
N ASP A 560 -21.59 -18.06 -22.06
CA ASP A 560 -23.02 -18.32 -21.82
C ASP A 560 -23.26 -19.09 -20.50
N PHE A 561 -22.20 -19.64 -19.88
CA PHE A 561 -22.24 -20.34 -18.59
C PHE A 561 -21.85 -19.44 -17.41
N GLY A 562 -21.38 -18.22 -17.66
CA GLY A 562 -20.93 -17.29 -16.64
C GLY A 562 -19.52 -17.57 -16.10
N TYR A 563 -19.17 -16.91 -15.00
CA TYR A 563 -17.82 -16.97 -14.42
C TYR A 563 -17.52 -18.27 -13.64
N SER A 564 -18.53 -18.82 -12.95
CA SER A 564 -18.36 -20.00 -12.10
C SER A 564 -19.37 -21.08 -12.47
N PHE A 565 -18.85 -22.19 -13.01
CA PHE A 565 -19.59 -23.40 -13.35
C PHE A 565 -18.69 -24.64 -13.16
N PRO A 566 -19.27 -25.84 -12.93
CA PRO A 566 -18.50 -27.08 -12.70
C PRO A 566 -17.69 -27.58 -13.91
#